data_AF-A0A7S4DZI9-F1
#
_entry.id   AF-A0A7S4DZI9-F1
#
_cell.length_a   1.000
_cell.length_b   1.000
_cell.length_c   1.000
_cell.angle_alpha   90.00
_cell.angle_beta   90.00
_cell.angle_gamma   90.00
#
_symmetry.space_group_name_H-M   'P 1'
#
loop_
_entity.id
_entity.type
_entity.pdbx_description
1 polymer ?
#
loop_
_entity_poly.entity_id
_entity_poly.type
_entity_poly.pdbx_seq_one_letter_code
_entity_poly.pdbx_strand_id
1 'polypeptide(L)'
;RLCQENSQPTRKATSKQWRRAVCLLARYNRQRVSAMSVKLSAKDKSRATPDPAEPERKARKSALKTTSIRWAMRVSTWEPPTKTFMEALRLLSPEDKEKVLKYRFYHDSVRSLLGRLQILRLLAVVMKIDPSSISIEKTKKGKPYVANPEACPDPALRGMQFNISHHGDWVILAAESHFSVGCDVMNIDRRRGGTETFFRHMKSNFSEG
;
A
#
# COMPACT_ATOMS: atom_id res chain seq x y z
N ARG A 1 -19.53 -15.66 -17.80
CA ARG A 1 -19.97 -16.79 -16.94
C ARG A 1 -18.72 -17.37 -16.28
N LEU A 2 -18.36 -16.90 -15.08
CA LEU A 2 -17.26 -17.41 -14.26
C LEU A 2 -17.69 -17.43 -12.79
N CYS A 3 -18.95 -17.82 -12.56
CA CYS A 3 -19.53 -17.95 -11.23
C CYS A 3 -20.29 -19.26 -11.18
N GLN A 4 -19.59 -20.33 -10.80
CA GLN A 4 -20.10 -21.53 -10.12
C GLN A 4 -19.01 -22.58 -10.21
N GLU A 5 -18.17 -22.64 -9.18
CA GLU A 5 -17.41 -23.81 -8.70
C GLU A 5 -16.20 -23.32 -7.89
N ASN A 6 -16.38 -23.23 -6.57
CA ASN A 6 -15.42 -23.74 -5.57
C ASN A 6 -15.83 -23.26 -4.17
N SER A 7 -16.82 -23.94 -3.60
CA SER A 7 -17.03 -24.01 -2.15
C SER A 7 -16.13 -25.11 -1.60
N GLN A 8 -14.82 -24.87 -1.56
CA GLN A 8 -13.90 -25.66 -0.74
C GLN A 8 -13.33 -24.78 0.37
N PRO A 9 -13.18 -25.29 1.61
CA PRO A 9 -12.58 -24.54 2.70
C PRO A 9 -11.18 -24.11 2.27
N THR A 10 -10.94 -22.81 2.19
CA THR A 10 -9.65 -22.24 1.81
C THR A 10 -8.60 -22.65 2.82
N ARG A 11 -7.85 -23.73 2.54
CA ARG A 11 -6.66 -24.09 3.31
C ARG A 11 -5.72 -22.88 3.30
N LYS A 12 -5.37 -22.36 4.49
CA LYS A 12 -4.40 -21.27 4.64
C LYS A 12 -3.12 -21.63 3.89
N ALA A 13 -2.52 -20.65 3.19
CA ALA A 13 -1.28 -20.87 2.47
C ALA A 13 -0.15 -21.32 3.42
N THR A 14 0.62 -22.32 3.00
CA THR A 14 1.75 -22.85 3.77
C THR A 14 2.90 -21.84 3.86
N SER A 15 3.75 -21.94 4.88
CA SER A 15 4.96 -21.09 5.03
C SER A 15 5.85 -21.09 3.77
N LYS A 16 5.91 -22.21 3.04
CA LYS A 16 6.66 -22.34 1.78
C LYS A 16 6.02 -21.56 0.62
N GLN A 17 4.69 -21.54 0.53
CA GLN A 17 3.95 -20.74 -0.46
C GLN A 17 4.12 -19.24 -0.19
N TRP A 18 4.08 -18.83 1.08
CA TRP A 18 4.36 -17.47 1.51
C TRP A 18 5.76 -17.01 1.12
N ARG A 19 6.80 -17.78 1.45
CA ARG A 19 8.19 -17.44 1.09
C ARG A 19 8.36 -17.28 -0.42
N ARG A 20 7.76 -18.16 -1.24
CA ARG A 20 7.78 -18.05 -2.70
C ARG A 20 7.11 -16.77 -3.21
N ALA A 21 5.92 -16.45 -2.73
CA ALA A 21 5.19 -15.27 -3.14
C ALA A 21 5.90 -13.97 -2.72
N VAL A 22 6.41 -13.91 -1.48
CA VAL A 22 7.21 -12.78 -0.98
C VAL A 22 8.50 -12.63 -1.78
N CYS A 23 9.19 -13.72 -2.12
CA CYS A 23 10.38 -13.68 -2.98
C CYS A 23 10.06 -13.20 -4.41
N LEU A 24 8.93 -13.62 -4.99
CA LEU A 24 8.45 -13.16 -6.29
C LEU A 24 8.23 -11.64 -6.30
N LEU A 25 7.49 -11.12 -5.30
CA LEU A 25 7.26 -9.68 -5.14
C LEU A 25 8.57 -8.94 -4.86
N ALA A 26 9.45 -9.51 -4.03
CA ALA A 26 10.74 -8.91 -3.67
C ALA A 26 11.69 -8.78 -4.86
N ARG A 27 11.79 -9.81 -5.71
CA ARG A 27 12.58 -9.78 -6.96
C ARG A 27 12.03 -8.72 -7.91
N TYR A 28 10.72 -8.61 -7.99
CA TYR A 28 10.05 -7.66 -8.87
C TYR A 28 10.32 -6.18 -8.51
N ASN A 29 10.26 -5.80 -7.22
CA ASN A 29 10.63 -4.42 -6.84
C ASN A 29 12.15 -4.16 -6.89
N ARG A 30 13.00 -5.17 -6.67
CA ARG A 30 14.48 -4.97 -6.67
C ARG A 30 15.02 -4.53 -8.03
N GLN A 31 14.38 -4.94 -9.12
CA GLN A 31 14.88 -4.62 -10.46
C GLN A 31 14.71 -3.15 -10.87
N ARG A 32 13.89 -2.32 -10.18
CA ARG A 32 13.51 -1.00 -10.73
C ARG A 32 13.35 0.19 -9.77
N VAL A 33 13.56 0.03 -8.46
CA VAL A 33 13.60 1.20 -7.53
C VAL A 33 14.75 2.17 -7.85
N SER A 34 15.80 1.72 -8.56
CA SER A 34 16.93 2.56 -9.00
C SER A 34 16.56 3.68 -9.99
N ALA A 35 15.35 3.70 -10.56
CA ALA A 35 15.01 4.59 -11.69
C ALA A 35 13.97 5.68 -11.37
N MET A 36 13.55 5.87 -10.12
CA MET A 36 12.56 6.89 -9.76
C MET A 36 13.03 7.80 -8.64
N SER A 37 13.48 9.00 -9.01
CA SER A 37 13.51 10.15 -8.11
C SER A 37 12.07 10.59 -7.84
N VAL A 38 11.45 10.02 -6.80
CA VAL A 38 10.19 10.54 -6.26
C VAL A 38 10.51 11.88 -5.61
N LYS A 39 10.17 13.00 -6.27
CA LYS A 39 10.21 14.32 -5.65
C LYS A 39 9.16 14.37 -4.54
N LEU A 40 9.66 14.31 -3.30
CA LEU A 40 8.88 14.52 -2.09
C LEU A 40 8.42 15.99 -2.07
N SER A 41 7.14 16.23 -2.29
CA SER A 41 6.52 17.50 -1.92
C SER A 41 5.86 17.30 -0.55
N ALA A 42 6.62 17.53 0.52
CA ALA A 42 6.02 17.83 1.81
C ALA A 42 5.34 19.20 1.69
N LYS A 43 4.03 19.23 1.40
CA LYS A 43 3.25 20.47 1.53
C LYS A 43 3.00 20.70 3.00
N ASP A 44 3.88 21.50 3.60
CA ASP A 44 3.65 22.08 4.92
C ASP A 44 2.58 23.17 4.76
N LYS A 45 1.31 22.79 4.91
CA LYS A 45 0.21 23.75 4.98
C LYS A 45 0.00 24.16 6.43
N SER A 46 0.82 25.08 6.91
CA SER A 46 0.41 25.96 8.01
C SER A 46 1.20 27.26 7.99
N ARG A 47 0.55 28.34 7.56
CA ARG A 47 0.77 29.66 8.17
C ARG A 47 0.10 29.60 9.55
N ALA A 48 0.81 29.05 10.53
CA ALA A 48 0.45 29.07 11.93
C ALA A 48 1.72 29.35 12.72
N THR A 49 1.59 30.13 13.79
CA THR A 49 2.66 30.53 14.71
C THR A 49 3.60 29.36 15.07
N PRO A 50 4.92 29.58 15.21
CA PRO A 50 5.85 28.50 15.54
C PRO A 50 5.43 27.82 16.84
N ASP A 51 5.18 26.51 16.75
CA ASP A 51 4.88 25.67 17.91
C ASP A 51 6.14 25.56 18.77
N PRO A 52 6.10 25.90 20.07
CA PRO A 52 7.27 25.81 20.97
C PRO A 52 7.87 24.39 21.06
N ALA A 53 7.16 23.34 20.62
CA ALA A 53 7.67 21.97 20.54
C ALA A 53 8.44 21.64 19.24
N GLU A 54 8.53 22.56 18.28
CA GLU A 54 9.17 22.35 16.97
C GLU A 54 10.69 22.03 17.05
N PRO A 55 11.49 22.68 17.93
CA PRO A 55 12.90 22.35 18.09
C PRO A 55 13.10 20.94 18.63
N GLU A 56 12.30 20.52 19.61
CA GLU A 56 12.34 19.17 20.19
C GLU A 56 11.92 18.10 19.19
N ARG A 57 10.95 18.41 18.32
CA ARG A 57 10.50 17.53 17.24
C ARG A 57 11.56 17.35 16.15
N LYS A 58 12.36 18.40 15.87
CA LYS A 58 13.53 18.33 14.97
C LYS A 58 14.70 17.58 15.62
N ALA A 59 14.96 17.78 16.91
CA ALA A 59 15.98 17.05 17.65
C ALA A 59 15.65 15.54 17.74
N ARG A 60 14.40 15.17 18.06
CA ARG A 60 13.91 13.78 18.03
C ARG A 60 14.03 13.11 16.66
N LYS A 61 13.85 13.86 15.56
CA LYS A 61 14.05 13.36 14.19
C LYS A 61 15.50 12.96 13.91
N SER A 62 16.47 13.66 14.49
CA SER A 62 17.91 13.40 14.25
C SER A 62 18.47 12.22 15.05
N ALA A 63 17.81 11.82 16.14
CA ALA A 63 18.29 10.77 17.05
C ALA A 63 17.63 9.40 16.85
N LEU A 64 16.46 9.32 16.19
CA LEU A 64 15.75 8.06 15.97
C LEU A 64 16.22 7.37 14.68
N LYS A 65 16.62 6.10 14.77
CA LYS A 65 16.87 5.23 13.61
C LYS A 65 15.55 4.94 12.90
N THR A 66 15.17 5.85 12.01
CA THR A 66 13.88 5.85 11.30
C THR A 66 13.94 4.88 10.11
N THR A 67 12.96 3.97 10.04
CA THR A 67 12.79 3.11 8.86
C THR A 67 11.71 3.72 7.98
N SER A 68 12.12 4.12 6.77
CA SER A 68 11.25 4.70 5.75
C SER A 68 11.21 3.78 4.53
N ILE A 69 10.00 3.40 4.09
CA ILE A 69 9.78 2.53 2.94
C ILE A 69 8.98 3.26 1.88
N ARG A 70 9.44 3.18 0.63
CA ARG A 70 8.74 3.68 -0.56
C ARG A 70 8.80 2.62 -1.64
N TRP A 71 7.71 1.93 -1.88
CA TRP A 71 7.60 0.95 -2.94
C TRP A 71 6.61 1.42 -3.99
N ALA A 72 6.95 1.19 -5.24
CA ALA A 72 6.08 1.39 -6.37
C ALA A 72 6.11 0.12 -7.23
N MET A 73 4.94 -0.29 -7.68
CA MET A 73 4.77 -1.43 -8.56
C MET A 73 3.96 -1.01 -9.77
N ARG A 74 4.48 -1.34 -10.95
CA ARG A 74 3.76 -1.17 -12.20
C ARG A 74 2.89 -2.40 -12.44
N VAL A 75 1.62 -2.18 -12.78
CA VAL A 75 0.60 -3.23 -12.90
C VAL A 75 0.78 -4.01 -14.19
N SER A 76 1.05 -3.33 -15.31
CA SER A 76 1.27 -3.91 -16.64
C SER A 76 2.45 -4.87 -16.69
N THR A 77 3.46 -4.67 -15.85
CA THR A 77 4.58 -5.60 -15.78
C THR A 77 4.23 -6.86 -14.96
N TRP A 78 3.09 -6.85 -14.25
CA TRP A 78 2.54 -7.96 -13.47
C TRP A 78 1.19 -8.32 -14.07
N GLU A 79 1.25 -8.91 -15.26
CA GLU A 79 0.13 -9.62 -15.90
C GLU A 79 0.27 -11.11 -15.56
N PRO A 80 -0.11 -11.54 -14.35
CA PRO A 80 0.05 -12.92 -13.96
C PRO A 80 -0.87 -13.80 -14.81
N PRO A 81 -0.40 -14.98 -15.26
CA PRO A 81 -1.30 -16.03 -15.70
C PRO A 81 -2.35 -16.31 -14.62
N THR A 82 -3.56 -16.75 -15.02
CA THR A 82 -4.68 -17.00 -14.08
C THR A 82 -4.26 -17.85 -12.88
N LYS A 83 -3.39 -18.83 -13.08
CA LYS A 83 -2.82 -19.67 -12.00
C LYS A 83 -2.09 -18.83 -10.95
N THR A 84 -1.19 -17.94 -11.36
CA THR A 84 -0.40 -17.09 -10.46
C THR A 84 -1.30 -16.09 -9.73
N PHE A 85 -2.33 -15.55 -10.39
CA PHE A 85 -3.33 -14.71 -9.74
C PHE A 85 -4.09 -15.47 -8.64
N MET A 86 -4.55 -16.70 -8.93
CA MET A 86 -5.25 -17.54 -7.97
C MET A 86 -4.36 -18.00 -6.81
N GLU A 87 -3.08 -18.27 -7.07
CA GLU A 87 -2.10 -18.58 -6.02
C GLU A 87 -1.87 -17.38 -5.10
N ALA A 88 -1.77 -16.17 -5.66
CA ALA A 88 -1.65 -14.94 -4.88
C ALA A 88 -2.90 -14.67 -4.04
N LEU A 89 -4.11 -14.94 -4.56
CA LEU A 89 -5.35 -14.79 -3.79
C LEU A 89 -5.43 -15.70 -2.56
N ARG A 90 -4.74 -16.85 -2.55
CA ARG A 90 -4.72 -17.77 -1.40
C ARG A 90 -3.93 -17.21 -0.20
N LEU A 91 -3.19 -16.12 -0.40
CA LEU A 91 -2.45 -15.43 0.64
C LEU A 91 -3.34 -14.43 1.42
N LEU A 92 -4.49 -14.07 0.86
CA LEU A 92 -5.37 -13.07 1.44
C LEU A 92 -6.33 -13.72 2.43
N SER A 93 -6.84 -12.93 3.37
CA SER A 93 -8.00 -13.35 4.18
C SER A 93 -9.23 -13.55 3.28
N PRO A 94 -10.22 -14.35 3.71
CA PRO A 94 -11.45 -14.54 2.95
C PRO A 94 -12.13 -13.21 2.56
N GLU A 95 -12.18 -12.25 3.48
CA GLU A 95 -12.83 -10.95 3.29
C GLU A 95 -12.08 -10.10 2.24
N ASP A 96 -10.75 -10.15 2.26
CA ASP A 96 -9.93 -9.44 1.29
C ASP A 96 -9.96 -10.10 -0.08
N LYS A 97 -10.00 -11.44 -0.13
CA LYS A 97 -10.18 -12.21 -1.36
C LYS A 97 -11.51 -11.88 -2.02
N GLU A 98 -12.61 -11.83 -1.26
CA GLU A 98 -13.92 -11.47 -1.77
C GLU A 98 -13.91 -10.05 -2.37
N LYS A 99 -13.32 -9.08 -1.66
CA LYS A 99 -13.20 -7.69 -2.15
C LYS A 99 -12.43 -7.60 -3.46
N VAL A 100 -11.32 -8.32 -3.58
CA VAL A 100 -10.52 -8.35 -4.82
C VAL A 100 -11.32 -8.96 -5.98
N LEU A 101 -12.13 -9.98 -5.71
CA LEU A 101 -12.95 -10.65 -6.73
C LEU A 101 -14.23 -9.89 -7.10
N LYS A 102 -14.69 -8.95 -6.25
CA LYS A 102 -15.91 -8.17 -6.47
C LYS A 102 -15.77 -7.05 -7.51
N TYR A 103 -14.55 -6.67 -7.89
CA TYR A 103 -14.35 -5.61 -8.89
C TYR A 103 -14.92 -6.00 -10.25
N ARG A 104 -15.54 -5.02 -10.93
CA ARG A 104 -16.13 -5.20 -12.26
C ARG A 104 -15.07 -5.41 -13.36
N PHE A 105 -13.93 -4.77 -13.23
CA PHE A 105 -12.84 -4.80 -14.19
C PHE A 105 -11.63 -5.54 -13.62
N TYR A 106 -11.07 -6.44 -14.43
CA TYR A 106 -9.93 -7.27 -14.03
C TYR A 106 -8.73 -6.44 -13.56
N HIS A 107 -8.42 -5.33 -14.24
CA HIS A 107 -7.30 -4.48 -13.86
C HIS A 107 -7.48 -3.86 -12.45
N ASP A 108 -8.71 -3.59 -12.02
CA ASP A 108 -8.97 -3.12 -10.66
C ASP A 108 -8.77 -4.24 -9.63
N SER A 109 -9.20 -5.47 -9.95
CA SER A 109 -8.87 -6.65 -9.14
C SER A 109 -7.37 -6.82 -8.97
N VAL A 110 -6.60 -6.71 -10.06
CA VAL A 110 -5.12 -6.83 -10.03
C VAL A 110 -4.49 -5.74 -9.17
N ARG A 111 -4.87 -4.46 -9.36
CA ARG A 111 -4.40 -3.34 -8.51
C ARG A 111 -4.69 -3.60 -7.03
N SER A 112 -5.90 -4.04 -6.73
CA SER A 112 -6.37 -4.30 -5.37
C SER A 112 -5.62 -5.47 -4.73
N LEU A 113 -5.33 -6.52 -5.50
CA LEU A 113 -4.51 -7.65 -5.08
C LEU A 113 -3.07 -7.21 -4.79
N LEU A 114 -2.45 -6.47 -5.71
CA LEU A 114 -1.09 -5.95 -5.55
C LEU A 114 -0.94 -5.08 -4.31
N GLY A 115 -1.93 -4.22 -4.03
CA GLY A 115 -1.94 -3.41 -2.82
C GLY A 115 -1.83 -4.27 -1.56
N ARG A 116 -2.63 -5.34 -1.47
CA ARG A 116 -2.61 -6.26 -0.32
C ARG A 116 -1.31 -7.06 -0.23
N LEU A 117 -0.80 -7.52 -1.37
CA LEU A 117 0.49 -8.20 -1.45
C LEU A 117 1.65 -7.30 -0.99
N GLN A 118 1.60 -6.00 -1.27
CA GLN A 118 2.59 -5.03 -0.79
C GLN A 118 2.53 -4.88 0.73
N ILE A 119 1.34 -4.90 1.36
CA ILE A 119 1.22 -4.93 2.84
C ILE A 119 1.86 -6.20 3.37
N LEU A 120 1.46 -7.37 2.86
CA LEU A 120 1.96 -8.65 3.34
C LEU A 120 3.49 -8.75 3.21
N ARG A 121 4.04 -8.18 2.14
CA ARG A 121 5.49 -8.05 1.95
C ARG A 121 6.13 -7.12 2.97
N LEU A 122 5.52 -5.97 3.30
CA LEU A 122 6.03 -5.06 4.33
C LEU A 122 6.18 -5.80 5.66
N LEU A 123 5.15 -6.55 6.04
CA LEU A 123 5.13 -7.33 7.27
C LEU A 123 6.22 -8.41 7.28
N ALA A 124 6.32 -9.21 6.21
CA ALA A 124 7.29 -10.30 6.12
C ALA A 124 8.73 -9.82 6.03
N VAL A 125 9.00 -8.81 5.19
CA VAL A 125 10.36 -8.45 4.81
C VAL A 125 10.94 -7.40 5.76
N VAL A 126 10.15 -6.40 6.14
CA VAL A 126 10.59 -5.28 6.97
C VAL A 126 10.33 -5.59 8.44
N MET A 127 9.10 -5.90 8.80
CA MET A 127 8.73 -6.14 10.20
C MET A 127 9.07 -7.55 10.69
N LYS A 128 9.50 -8.45 9.81
CA LYS A 128 9.83 -9.86 10.13
C LYS A 128 8.68 -10.63 10.79
N ILE A 129 7.44 -10.22 10.53
CA ILE A 129 6.24 -10.89 11.04
C ILE A 129 5.80 -11.93 10.01
N ASP A 130 5.38 -13.10 10.47
CA ASP A 130 4.71 -14.07 9.61
C ASP A 130 3.33 -13.52 9.19
N PRO A 131 3.09 -13.25 7.89
CA PRO A 131 1.80 -12.70 7.47
C PRO A 131 0.62 -13.65 7.71
N SER A 132 0.86 -14.94 7.93
CA SER A 132 -0.19 -15.92 8.21
C SER A 132 -0.72 -15.89 9.65
N SER A 133 0.05 -15.29 10.58
CA SER A 133 -0.31 -15.15 11.99
C SER A 133 -0.78 -13.75 12.36
N ILE A 134 -0.80 -12.83 11.40
CA ILE A 134 -1.20 -11.43 11.62
C ILE A 134 -2.67 -11.20 11.28
N SER A 135 -3.31 -10.29 12.02
CA SER A 135 -4.59 -9.71 11.63
C SER A 135 -4.36 -8.28 11.14
N ILE A 136 -4.76 -8.00 9.89
CA ILE A 136 -4.77 -6.64 9.34
C ILE A 136 -6.19 -6.11 9.51
N GLU A 137 -6.35 -5.14 10.40
CA GLU A 137 -7.62 -4.51 10.68
C GLU A 137 -7.73 -3.14 10.01
N LYS A 138 -8.92 -2.55 10.05
CA LYS A 138 -9.18 -1.23 9.49
C LYS A 138 -9.73 -0.31 10.56
N THR A 139 -9.25 0.93 10.57
CA THR A 139 -9.83 1.97 11.43
C THR A 139 -11.28 2.25 11.00
N LYS A 140 -12.03 3.01 11.82
CA LYS A 140 -13.39 3.50 11.47
C LYS A 140 -13.44 4.22 10.10
N LYS A 141 -12.32 4.81 9.67
CA LYS A 141 -12.17 5.50 8.37
C LYS A 141 -11.62 4.60 7.26
N GLY A 142 -11.46 3.30 7.50
CA GLY A 142 -11.03 2.31 6.52
C GLY A 142 -9.51 2.17 6.33
N LYS A 143 -8.67 2.89 7.09
CA LYS A 143 -7.20 2.79 6.98
C LYS A 143 -6.71 1.46 7.56
N PRO A 144 -5.96 0.63 6.80
CA PRO A 144 -5.43 -0.63 7.32
C PRO A 144 -4.32 -0.40 8.36
N TYR A 145 -4.27 -1.24 9.40
CA TYR A 145 -3.22 -1.27 10.42
C TYR A 145 -2.96 -2.69 10.92
N VAL A 146 -1.81 -2.90 11.58
CA VAL A 146 -1.45 -4.18 12.22
C VAL A 146 -2.12 -4.26 13.59
N ALA A 147 -3.00 -5.24 13.81
CA ALA A 147 -3.72 -5.37 15.07
C ALA A 147 -2.86 -5.90 16.24
N ASN A 148 -1.86 -6.73 15.93
CA ASN A 148 -0.95 -7.35 16.90
C ASN A 148 0.53 -6.96 16.65
N PRO A 149 0.91 -5.69 16.90
CA PRO A 149 2.26 -5.19 16.60
C PRO A 149 3.36 -5.90 17.39
N GLU A 150 3.04 -6.47 18.57
CA GLU A 150 3.98 -7.23 19.41
C GLU A 150 4.57 -8.48 18.73
N ALA A 151 3.93 -8.97 17.65
CA ALA A 151 4.49 -10.02 16.82
C ALA A 151 5.78 -9.57 16.09
N CYS A 152 6.05 -8.26 16.02
CA CYS A 152 7.30 -7.74 15.49
C CYS A 152 8.44 -7.92 16.51
N PRO A 153 9.50 -8.67 16.16
CA PRO A 153 10.64 -8.87 17.05
C PRO A 153 11.43 -7.59 17.31
N ASP A 154 11.35 -6.60 16.40
CA ASP A 154 12.02 -5.30 16.54
C ASP A 154 11.06 -4.26 17.14
N PRO A 155 11.27 -3.80 18.40
CA PRO A 155 10.43 -2.79 19.03
C PRO A 155 10.37 -1.48 18.25
N ALA A 156 11.43 -1.10 17.53
CA ALA A 156 11.46 0.14 16.75
C ALA A 156 10.50 0.10 15.55
N LEU A 157 10.08 -1.09 15.11
CA LEU A 157 9.18 -1.29 13.97
C LEU A 157 7.72 -1.57 14.39
N ARG A 158 7.45 -1.80 15.68
CA ARG A 158 6.08 -2.07 16.19
C ARG A 158 5.11 -0.93 15.90
N GLY A 159 5.61 0.30 15.88
CA GLY A 159 4.84 1.52 15.55
C GLY A 159 4.69 1.81 14.06
N MET A 160 5.09 0.88 13.17
CA MET A 160 5.12 1.15 11.73
C MET A 160 3.74 1.47 11.17
N GLN A 161 3.61 2.69 10.65
CA GLN A 161 2.44 3.13 9.90
C GLN A 161 2.68 2.97 8.42
N PHE A 162 1.64 2.61 7.67
CA PHE A 162 1.71 2.51 6.22
C PHE A 162 0.46 3.05 5.54
N ASN A 163 0.61 3.36 4.25
CA ASN A 163 -0.47 3.76 3.37
C ASN A 163 -0.22 3.22 1.96
N ILE A 164 -1.29 3.00 1.22
CA ILE A 164 -1.28 2.49 -0.16
C ILE A 164 -2.20 3.37 -0.99
N SER A 165 -1.77 3.66 -2.21
CA SER A 165 -2.62 4.22 -3.25
C SER A 165 -2.38 3.48 -4.56
N HIS A 166 -3.38 3.47 -5.43
CA HIS A 166 -3.27 2.90 -6.77
C HIS A 166 -4.09 3.70 -7.77
N HIS A 167 -3.52 3.95 -8.95
CA HIS A 167 -4.22 4.58 -10.06
C HIS A 167 -3.49 4.29 -11.36
N GLY A 168 -4.24 4.13 -12.46
CA GLY A 168 -3.66 3.80 -13.76
C GLY A 168 -2.78 2.55 -13.67
N ASP A 169 -1.54 2.67 -14.10
CA ASP A 169 -0.60 1.55 -14.13
C ASP A 169 0.21 1.37 -12.83
N TRP A 170 -0.16 2.04 -11.73
CA TRP A 170 0.66 2.06 -10.52
C TRP A 170 -0.08 1.65 -9.26
N VAL A 171 0.64 0.91 -8.42
CA VAL A 171 0.31 0.61 -7.02
C VAL A 171 1.51 1.01 -6.17
N ILE A 172 1.31 1.93 -5.23
CA ILE A 172 2.38 2.44 -4.36
C ILE A 172 2.11 2.09 -2.90
N LEU A 173 3.17 1.91 -2.11
CA LEU A 173 3.13 1.74 -0.67
C LEU A 173 4.17 2.65 -0.04
N ALA A 174 3.76 3.42 0.96
CA ALA A 174 4.66 4.18 1.83
C ALA A 174 4.51 3.67 3.28
N ALA A 175 5.64 3.50 3.98
CA ALA A 175 5.64 3.16 5.40
C ALA A 175 6.69 3.97 6.18
N GLU A 176 6.41 4.23 7.45
CA GLU A 176 7.24 4.99 8.38
C GLU A 176 7.18 4.37 9.78
N SER A 177 8.32 4.21 10.46
CA SER A 177 8.36 3.61 11.80
C SER A 177 7.88 4.52 12.93
N HIS A 178 8.00 5.85 12.77
CA HIS A 178 7.71 6.81 13.84
C HIS A 178 6.73 7.92 13.44
N PHE A 179 6.36 8.01 12.16
CA PHE A 179 5.53 9.09 11.64
C PHE A 179 4.26 8.57 11.00
N SER A 180 3.21 9.39 11.04
CA SER A 180 2.04 9.15 10.22
C SER A 180 2.38 9.38 8.76
N VAL A 181 1.98 8.43 7.91
CA VAL A 181 2.23 8.48 6.47
C VAL A 181 0.92 8.36 5.70
N GLY A 182 0.84 9.13 4.63
CA GLY A 182 -0.16 9.06 3.57
C GLY A 182 0.54 9.18 2.22
N CYS A 183 0.07 8.46 1.22
CA CYS A 183 0.59 8.54 -0.14
C CYS A 183 -0.57 8.52 -1.13
N ASP A 184 -0.40 9.22 -2.25
CA ASP A 184 -1.37 9.20 -3.33
C ASP A 184 -0.65 9.11 -4.68
N VAL A 185 -1.27 8.39 -5.62
CA VAL A 185 -0.83 8.32 -7.01
C VAL A 185 -2.04 8.57 -7.90
N MET A 186 -1.86 9.45 -8.88
CA MET A 186 -2.88 9.73 -9.88
C MET A 186 -2.23 9.72 -11.26
N ASN A 187 -2.95 9.16 -12.24
CA ASN A 187 -2.58 9.26 -13.64
C ASN A 187 -3.19 10.54 -14.21
N ILE A 188 -2.40 11.30 -14.96
CA ILE A 188 -2.87 12.54 -15.60
C ILE A 188 -3.37 12.17 -16.98
N ASP A 189 -4.66 11.89 -17.08
CA ASP A 189 -5.32 11.58 -18.34
C ASP A 189 -6.06 12.82 -18.86
N ARG A 190 -5.96 13.08 -20.17
CA ARG A 190 -6.74 14.13 -20.82
C ARG A 190 -8.22 13.79 -20.72
N ARG A 191 -8.98 14.59 -19.98
CA ARG A 191 -10.43 14.39 -19.83
C ARG A 191 -11.18 14.87 -21.07
N ARG A 192 -12.29 14.18 -21.36
CA ARG A 192 -13.27 14.64 -22.36
C ARG A 192 -13.93 15.93 -21.84
N GLY A 193 -13.94 16.99 -22.65
CA GLY A 193 -14.52 18.30 -22.30
C GLY A 193 -13.53 19.44 -22.06
N GLY A 194 -12.22 19.18 -22.08
CA GLY A 194 -11.18 20.20 -21.95
C GLY A 194 -10.81 20.57 -20.51
N THR A 195 -9.71 21.30 -20.35
CA THR A 195 -9.11 21.62 -19.05
C THR A 195 -9.96 22.59 -18.22
N GLU A 196 -10.62 23.55 -18.87
CA GLU A 196 -11.38 24.60 -18.19
C GLU A 196 -12.66 24.07 -17.53
N THR A 197 -13.42 23.22 -18.23
CA THR A 197 -14.60 22.56 -17.66
C THR A 197 -14.23 21.66 -16.49
N PHE A 198 -13.08 20.98 -16.55
CA PHE A 198 -12.56 20.21 -15.43
C PHE A 198 -12.29 21.10 -14.19
N PHE A 199 -11.57 22.21 -14.35
CA PHE A 199 -11.29 23.10 -13.22
C PHE A 199 -12.54 23.75 -12.65
N ARG A 200 -13.53 24.07 -13.51
CA ARG A 200 -14.84 24.57 -13.07
C ARG A 200 -15.54 23.57 -12.14
N HIS A 201 -15.59 22.29 -12.51
CA HIS A 201 -16.18 21.24 -11.66
C HIS A 201 -15.38 20.97 -10.39
N MET A 202 -14.07 21.15 -10.44
CA MET A 202 -13.18 20.88 -9.31
C MET A 202 -12.98 22.10 -8.39
N LYS A 203 -13.61 23.24 -8.67
CA LYS A 203 -13.36 24.52 -7.98
C LYS A 203 -13.49 24.39 -6.46
N SER A 204 -14.46 23.64 -5.96
CA SER A 204 -14.68 23.45 -4.51
C SER A 204 -13.57 22.67 -3.80
N ASN A 205 -12.71 21.95 -4.52
CA ASN A 205 -11.61 21.16 -3.95
C ASN A 205 -10.33 21.99 -3.74
N PHE A 206 -10.29 23.23 -4.23
CA PHE A 206 -9.13 24.11 -4.16
C PHE A 206 -9.50 25.42 -3.43
N SER A 207 -8.59 25.93 -2.60
CA SER A 207 -8.74 27.26 -2.02
C SER A 207 -8.57 28.31 -3.10
N GLU A 208 -9.28 29.44 -2.99
CA GLU A 208 -8.96 30.63 -3.77
C GLU A 208 -7.52 31.07 -3.44
N GLY A 209 -6.75 31.40 -4.48
CA GLY A 209 -5.32 31.68 -4.41
C GLY A 209 -5.02 33.14 -4.16
#